data_AF-C0XS38-F1
#
_entry.id   AF-C0XS38-F1
#
_cell.length_a   1.000
_cell.length_b   1.000
_cell.length_c   1.000
_cell.angle_alpha   90.00
_cell.angle_beta   90.00
_cell.angle_gamma   90.00
#
_symmetry.space_group_name_H-M   'P 1'
#
loop_
_entity.id
_entity.type
_entity.pdbx_description
1 polymer ?
#
loop_
_entity_poly.entity_id
_entity_poly.type
_entity_poly.pdbx_seq_one_letter_code
_entity_poly.pdbx_strand_id
1 'polypeptide(L)'
;MLPKISAKESYVSQVHSGSALDARGVTVTVDGTALVLSPTPLEASLSGSSEPVRIDATSITKLNVSDADAWSGGVCGIVTPERTHELSFFPGDVHAPARLRELVDTAARGEAASARIAGFDFVGFDVETANPAWGSICQIGLVRVIDGREVERVTWLCTPPPGLDEFDPSNVAIHGISAETVEGSPPAAQRIDELVEFVGELPVVAHNAQFDATALREACRAVGRDIPNIMFACTLAQSRAAKLKVQNHRLPTLAEHFGVQLEKHHDAGEDAAACAGILVGLARDAGHEGSVMSFVHATGFTLGVINDERVTPVLRDRSGTARALQAASRDGAAVTPRGSNQHESPAPEQEKQEETPRRGPAPWQSVATPDTIPEPDPQADPNSPLYGHNVTLTGEFEPFDKGQLWSGIAAQGAQVGKNVTKKTTILITGEWATMTSKEKRARELMDKGQDIQIWSAEQLLDALGLNEQPPF
;
A
#
# COMPACT_ATOMS: atom_id res chain seq x y z
N MET A 1 -12.05 -43.46 -46.55
CA MET A 1 -12.76 -42.90 -45.39
C MET A 1 -12.06 -43.44 -44.15
N LEU A 2 -11.06 -42.70 -43.64
CA LEU A 2 -10.26 -43.04 -42.47
C LEU A 2 -10.23 -41.77 -41.59
N PRO A 3 -10.45 -41.87 -40.26
CA PRO A 3 -10.60 -40.71 -39.42
C PRO A 3 -9.26 -40.04 -39.12
N LYS A 4 -9.24 -38.70 -39.20
CA LYS A 4 -8.14 -37.85 -38.77
C LYS A 4 -8.02 -37.92 -37.24
N ILE A 5 -6.88 -38.37 -36.74
CA ILE A 5 -6.47 -38.18 -35.34
C ILE A 5 -5.84 -36.78 -35.27
N SER A 6 -6.52 -35.85 -34.61
CA SER A 6 -5.98 -34.53 -34.26
C SER A 6 -5.38 -34.63 -32.86
N ALA A 7 -4.06 -34.74 -32.78
CA ALA A 7 -3.33 -34.46 -31.56
C ALA A 7 -3.13 -32.94 -31.48
N LYS A 8 -3.90 -32.27 -30.62
CA LYS A 8 -3.55 -30.93 -30.13
C LYS A 8 -2.67 -31.12 -28.91
N GLU A 9 -1.35 -31.11 -29.10
CA GLU A 9 -0.40 -30.82 -28.03
C GLU A 9 -0.47 -29.31 -27.76
N SER A 10 -1.16 -28.94 -26.69
CA SER A 10 -1.11 -27.60 -26.11
C SER A 10 0.21 -27.45 -25.36
N TYR A 11 1.22 -26.88 -26.01
CA TYR A 11 2.43 -26.39 -25.34
C TYR A 11 2.03 -25.16 -24.52
N VAL A 12 1.85 -25.37 -23.22
CA VAL A 12 1.64 -24.31 -22.24
C VAL A 12 2.93 -23.49 -22.19
N SER A 13 2.93 -22.28 -22.74
CA SER A 13 4.01 -21.33 -22.53
C SER A 13 3.99 -20.91 -21.06
N GLN A 14 4.89 -21.49 -20.27
CA GLN A 14 5.23 -21.00 -18.95
C GLN A 14 5.73 -19.56 -19.08
N VAL A 15 4.90 -18.60 -18.68
CA VAL A 15 5.29 -17.19 -18.55
C VAL A 15 6.35 -17.13 -17.44
N HIS A 16 7.61 -17.06 -17.84
CA HIS A 16 8.74 -16.95 -16.92
C HIS A 16 8.89 -15.50 -16.44
N SER A 17 9.16 -15.39 -15.14
CA SER A 17 9.37 -14.20 -14.34
C SER A 17 10.46 -13.28 -14.91
N GLY A 18 10.08 -12.16 -15.49
CA GLY A 18 10.94 -11.04 -15.91
C GLY A 18 11.74 -10.27 -14.83
N SER A 19 12.49 -10.94 -13.96
CA SER A 19 13.86 -10.48 -13.63
C SER A 19 14.90 -11.03 -14.59
N ALA A 20 14.45 -11.95 -15.44
CA ALA A 20 15.20 -12.60 -16.47
C ALA A 20 14.43 -12.50 -17.80
N LEU A 21 15.12 -12.15 -18.89
CA LEU A 21 14.55 -12.22 -20.24
C LEU A 21 15.00 -13.52 -20.88
N ASP A 22 14.05 -14.41 -21.18
CA ASP A 22 14.36 -15.62 -21.92
C ASP A 22 14.44 -15.33 -23.42
N ALA A 23 15.56 -15.72 -24.01
CA ALA A 23 15.79 -15.80 -25.44
C ALA A 23 16.11 -17.26 -25.80
N ARG A 24 16.13 -17.58 -27.08
CA ARG A 24 16.45 -18.94 -27.54
C ARG A 24 17.84 -19.34 -27.07
N GLY A 25 17.87 -20.38 -26.24
CA GLY A 25 19.11 -20.95 -25.70
C GLY A 25 19.71 -20.19 -24.52
N VAL A 26 19.20 -19.02 -24.14
CA VAL A 26 19.84 -18.17 -23.11
C VAL A 26 18.82 -17.38 -22.28
N THR A 27 19.12 -17.22 -21.01
CA THR A 27 18.36 -16.39 -20.05
C THR A 27 19.23 -15.18 -19.70
N VAL A 28 18.70 -13.97 -19.89
CA VAL A 28 19.40 -12.69 -19.66
C VAL A 28 18.97 -12.10 -18.31
N THR A 29 19.90 -11.84 -17.40
CA THR A 29 19.64 -11.15 -16.12
C THR A 29 20.56 -9.95 -15.93
N VAL A 30 20.35 -9.14 -14.88
CA VAL A 30 21.25 -8.04 -14.48
C VAL A 30 21.83 -8.34 -13.12
N ASP A 31 23.15 -8.14 -12.99
CA ASP A 31 23.91 -8.26 -11.75
C ASP A 31 24.82 -7.03 -11.60
N GLY A 32 24.38 -6.07 -10.78
CA GLY A 32 25.01 -4.76 -10.63
C GLY A 32 25.05 -4.02 -11.96
N THR A 33 26.26 -3.73 -12.46
CA THR A 33 26.45 -3.04 -13.74
C THR A 33 26.51 -3.98 -14.95
N ALA A 34 26.30 -5.29 -14.77
CA ALA A 34 26.50 -6.27 -15.83
C ALA A 34 25.20 -6.96 -16.24
N LEU A 35 25.05 -7.20 -17.55
CA LEU A 35 24.13 -8.21 -18.07
C LEU A 35 24.79 -9.59 -17.94
N VAL A 36 24.03 -10.57 -17.48
CA VAL A 36 24.47 -11.97 -17.37
C VAL A 36 23.63 -12.82 -18.31
N LEU A 37 24.28 -13.37 -19.32
CA LEU A 37 23.71 -14.27 -20.31
C LEU A 37 23.99 -15.72 -19.89
N SER A 38 23.01 -16.38 -19.29
CA SER A 38 23.13 -17.75 -18.79
C SER A 38 22.56 -18.74 -19.80
N PRO A 39 23.34 -19.70 -20.31
CA PRO A 39 22.81 -20.74 -21.21
C PRO A 39 21.68 -21.53 -20.53
N THR A 40 20.61 -21.80 -21.27
CA THR A 40 19.56 -22.72 -20.81
C THR A 40 20.14 -24.14 -20.63
N PRO A 41 19.53 -25.02 -19.82
CA PRO A 41 20.02 -26.39 -19.64
C PRO A 41 20.18 -27.17 -20.96
N LEU A 42 19.27 -26.94 -21.92
CA LEU A 42 19.36 -27.54 -23.25
C LEU A 42 20.55 -26.98 -24.04
N GLU A 43 20.71 -25.66 -24.07
CA GLU A 43 21.84 -25.03 -24.76
C GLU A 43 23.19 -25.42 -24.15
N ALA A 44 23.27 -25.50 -22.83
CA ALA A 44 24.46 -25.97 -22.13
C ALA A 44 24.80 -27.42 -22.51
N SER A 45 23.78 -28.26 -22.69
CA SER A 45 23.97 -29.65 -23.12
C SER A 45 24.40 -29.76 -24.59
N LEU A 46 23.92 -28.86 -25.46
CA LEU A 46 24.25 -28.84 -26.89
C LEU A 46 25.63 -28.24 -27.17
N SER A 47 25.98 -27.15 -26.47
CA SER A 47 27.24 -26.43 -26.62
C SER A 47 28.38 -27.04 -25.79
N GLY A 48 28.04 -27.85 -24.78
CA GLY A 48 29.01 -28.40 -23.82
C GLY A 48 29.53 -27.39 -22.80
N SER A 49 28.91 -26.20 -22.69
CA SER A 49 29.29 -25.17 -21.72
C SER A 49 28.07 -24.60 -21.01
N SER A 50 28.12 -24.58 -19.68
CA SER A 50 27.13 -23.92 -18.83
C SER A 50 27.60 -22.56 -18.30
N GLU A 51 28.77 -22.08 -18.75
CA GLU A 51 29.35 -20.84 -18.23
C GLU A 51 28.57 -19.60 -18.70
N PRO A 52 28.08 -18.75 -17.78
CA PRO A 52 27.41 -17.51 -18.15
C PRO A 52 28.38 -16.51 -18.77
N VAL A 53 27.90 -15.77 -19.76
CA VAL A 53 28.62 -14.65 -20.36
C VAL A 53 28.21 -13.35 -19.66
N ARG A 54 29.19 -12.65 -19.09
CA ARG A 54 28.97 -11.34 -18.45
C ARG A 54 29.34 -10.21 -19.41
N ILE A 55 28.45 -9.24 -19.54
CA ILE A 55 28.64 -8.03 -20.36
C ILE A 55 28.49 -6.83 -19.44
N ASP A 56 29.54 -6.02 -19.33
CA ASP A 56 29.44 -4.73 -18.63
C ASP A 56 28.52 -3.79 -19.42
N ALA A 57 27.48 -3.25 -18.78
CA ALA A 57 26.52 -2.37 -19.45
C ALA A 57 27.18 -1.08 -19.95
N THR A 58 28.25 -0.61 -19.29
CA THR A 58 29.00 0.57 -19.72
C THR A 58 29.80 0.34 -21.01
N SER A 59 30.07 -0.93 -21.38
CA SER A 59 30.73 -1.27 -22.64
C SER A 59 29.74 -1.47 -23.79
N ILE A 60 28.42 -1.43 -23.54
CA ILE A 60 27.42 -1.59 -24.60
C ILE A 60 27.33 -0.29 -25.39
N THR A 61 27.78 -0.33 -26.63
CA THR A 61 27.80 0.83 -27.53
C THR A 61 26.52 0.97 -28.34
N LYS A 62 25.84 -0.14 -28.61
CA LYS A 62 24.63 -0.17 -29.45
C LYS A 62 23.81 -1.45 -29.21
N LEU A 63 22.49 -1.32 -29.33
CA LEU A 63 21.56 -2.44 -29.52
C LEU A 63 21.03 -2.42 -30.96
N ASN A 64 21.26 -3.48 -31.71
CA ASN A 64 20.70 -3.66 -33.05
C ASN A 64 19.46 -4.56 -32.95
N VAL A 65 18.27 -3.98 -33.01
CA VAL A 65 17.00 -4.73 -32.96
C VAL A 65 16.46 -4.94 -34.37
N SER A 66 16.12 -6.17 -34.71
CA SER A 66 15.23 -6.48 -35.82
C SER A 66 13.85 -6.84 -35.30
N ASP A 67 12.83 -6.26 -35.93
CA ASP A 67 11.43 -6.49 -35.53
C ASP A 67 11.04 -7.95 -35.70
N ALA A 68 10.27 -8.46 -34.74
CA ALA A 68 9.62 -9.75 -34.84
C ALA A 68 8.38 -9.63 -35.73
N ASP A 69 8.10 -10.67 -36.52
CA ASP A 69 6.80 -10.84 -37.18
C ASP A 69 6.11 -12.12 -36.67
N ALA A 70 4.97 -12.48 -37.27
CA ALA A 70 4.23 -13.67 -36.86
C ALA A 70 5.02 -15.00 -37.03
N TRP A 71 6.18 -14.98 -37.70
CA TRP A 71 6.95 -16.16 -38.08
C TRP A 71 8.42 -16.13 -37.59
N SER A 72 8.95 -14.94 -37.30
CA SER A 72 10.32 -14.69 -36.86
C SER A 72 10.30 -14.03 -35.47
N GLY A 73 11.01 -14.62 -34.51
CA GLY A 73 11.00 -14.17 -33.12
C GLY A 73 11.82 -12.91 -32.83
N GLY A 74 12.13 -12.09 -33.83
CA GLY A 74 13.04 -10.93 -33.69
C GLY A 74 14.46 -11.33 -33.27
N VAL A 75 15.44 -10.48 -33.60
CA VAL A 75 16.83 -10.67 -33.18
C VAL A 75 17.33 -9.37 -32.58
N CYS A 76 18.06 -9.45 -31.47
CA CYS A 76 18.78 -8.32 -30.93
C CYS A 76 20.28 -8.61 -30.82
N GLY A 77 21.10 -7.77 -31.45
CA GLY A 77 22.55 -7.76 -31.28
C GLY A 77 22.97 -6.76 -30.22
N ILE A 78 23.59 -7.23 -29.12
CA ILE A 78 24.25 -6.38 -28.12
C ILE A 78 25.69 -6.14 -28.57
N VAL A 79 26.01 -4.89 -28.93
CA VAL A 79 27.33 -4.52 -29.49
C VAL A 79 28.26 -3.99 -28.40
N THR A 80 29.35 -4.72 -28.16
CA THR A 80 30.48 -4.32 -27.31
C THR A 80 31.72 -4.05 -28.18
N PRO A 81 32.77 -3.38 -27.67
CA PRO A 81 34.02 -3.19 -28.41
C PRO A 81 34.66 -4.49 -28.88
N GLU A 82 34.50 -5.57 -28.11
CA GLU A 82 35.12 -6.86 -28.38
C GLU A 82 34.32 -7.70 -29.37
N ARG A 83 32.98 -7.69 -29.26
CA ARG A 83 32.10 -8.50 -30.11
C ARG A 83 30.64 -8.05 -30.10
N THR A 84 29.85 -8.59 -31.03
CA THR A 84 28.38 -8.53 -30.97
C THR A 84 27.84 -9.84 -30.41
N HIS A 85 26.97 -9.76 -29.42
CA HIS A 85 26.23 -10.90 -28.86
C HIS A 85 24.83 -10.92 -29.45
N GLU A 86 24.51 -11.93 -30.26
CA GLU A 86 23.19 -12.06 -30.87
C GLU A 86 22.23 -12.86 -29.98
N LEU A 87 21.06 -12.29 -29.73
CA LEU A 87 19.95 -12.91 -29.01
C LEU A 87 18.78 -13.07 -29.98
N SER A 88 18.28 -14.29 -30.13
CA SER A 88 17.07 -14.57 -30.91
C SER A 88 15.91 -14.82 -29.96
N PHE A 89 14.79 -14.11 -30.08
CA PHE A 89 13.65 -14.34 -29.18
C PHE A 89 12.67 -15.38 -29.75
N PHE A 90 11.64 -15.72 -28.96
CA PHE A 90 10.63 -16.68 -29.36
C PHE A 90 9.62 -16.03 -30.34
N PRO A 91 9.11 -16.76 -31.35
CA PRO A 91 8.06 -16.25 -32.23
C PRO A 91 6.85 -15.76 -31.44
N GLY A 92 6.34 -14.57 -31.80
CA GLY A 92 5.20 -13.93 -31.11
C GLY A 92 5.58 -13.08 -29.90
N ASP A 93 6.84 -13.07 -29.47
CA ASP A 93 7.31 -12.23 -28.36
C ASP A 93 7.72 -10.82 -28.84
N VAL A 94 6.71 -10.02 -29.21
CA VAL A 94 6.91 -8.67 -29.76
C VAL A 94 7.47 -7.67 -28.75
N HIS A 95 7.44 -7.98 -27.46
CA HIS A 95 7.90 -7.09 -26.39
C HIS A 95 9.31 -7.44 -25.88
N ALA A 96 9.90 -8.56 -26.30
CA ALA A 96 11.24 -8.97 -25.87
C ALA A 96 12.34 -7.93 -26.14
N PRO A 97 12.40 -7.24 -27.30
CA PRO A 97 13.41 -6.21 -27.52
C PRO A 97 13.31 -5.02 -26.58
N ALA A 98 12.09 -4.60 -26.24
CA ALA A 98 11.87 -3.51 -25.28
C ALA A 98 12.33 -3.91 -23.87
N ARG A 99 12.01 -5.14 -23.44
CA ARG A 99 12.47 -5.69 -22.15
C ARG A 99 14.00 -5.84 -22.09
N LEU A 100 14.66 -6.20 -23.19
CA LEU A 100 16.12 -6.24 -23.22
C LEU A 100 16.73 -4.85 -23.02
N ARG A 101 16.15 -3.82 -23.65
CA ARG A 101 16.60 -2.43 -23.48
C ARG A 101 16.46 -2.00 -22.03
N GLU A 102 15.33 -2.32 -21.39
CA GLU A 102 15.11 -2.07 -19.97
C GLU A 102 16.19 -2.72 -19.08
N LEU A 103 16.55 -3.99 -19.34
CA LEU A 103 17.63 -4.66 -18.62
C LEU A 103 19.00 -3.99 -18.83
N VAL A 104 19.30 -3.56 -20.05
CA VAL A 104 20.53 -2.82 -20.37
C VAL A 104 20.57 -1.49 -19.62
N ASP A 105 19.47 -0.74 -19.61
CA ASP A 105 19.37 0.56 -18.93
C ASP A 105 19.47 0.39 -17.41
N THR A 106 18.85 -0.67 -16.86
CA THR A 106 18.93 -1.04 -15.44
C THR A 106 20.37 -1.35 -15.04
N ALA A 107 21.06 -2.18 -15.83
CA ALA A 107 22.47 -2.47 -15.62
C ALA A 107 23.34 -1.20 -15.78
N ALA A 108 23.05 -0.31 -16.72
CA ALA A 108 23.80 0.93 -16.90
C ALA A 108 23.69 1.88 -15.69
N ARG A 109 22.57 1.83 -14.95
CA ARG A 109 22.38 2.57 -13.69
C ARG A 109 23.01 1.87 -12.47
N GLY A 110 23.59 0.68 -12.64
CA GLY A 110 24.13 -0.12 -11.54
C GLY A 110 23.04 -0.70 -10.62
N GLU A 111 21.80 -0.69 -11.06
CA GLU A 111 20.67 -1.28 -10.36
C GLU A 111 20.68 -2.79 -10.62
N ALA A 112 20.62 -3.62 -9.57
CA ALA A 112 20.27 -5.01 -9.76
C ALA A 112 18.86 -5.07 -10.36
N ALA A 113 18.63 -5.86 -11.42
CA ALA A 113 17.26 -6.12 -11.89
C ALA A 113 16.49 -6.72 -10.73
N SER A 114 15.67 -5.90 -10.09
CA SER A 114 15.06 -6.33 -8.85
C SER A 114 14.21 -7.57 -9.13
N ALA A 115 14.43 -8.60 -8.32
CA ALA A 115 13.77 -9.89 -8.50
C ALA A 115 12.26 -9.67 -8.58
N ARG A 116 11.63 -10.27 -9.58
CA ARG A 116 10.17 -10.28 -9.67
C ARG A 116 9.61 -11.08 -8.50
N ILE A 117 8.45 -10.66 -8.01
CA ILE A 117 7.65 -11.44 -7.07
C ILE A 117 6.44 -11.92 -7.86
N ALA A 118 6.52 -13.14 -8.39
CA ALA A 118 5.49 -13.66 -9.30
C ALA A 118 4.08 -13.61 -8.67
N GLY A 119 3.13 -13.01 -9.38
CA GLY A 119 1.74 -12.83 -8.95
C GLY A 119 1.53 -11.72 -7.90
N PHE A 120 2.55 -10.92 -7.60
CA PHE A 120 2.46 -9.76 -6.71
C PHE A 120 1.93 -8.53 -7.47
N ASP A 121 0.67 -8.65 -7.88
CA ASP A 121 -0.02 -7.71 -8.75
C ASP A 121 -0.97 -6.82 -7.94
N PHE A 122 -0.91 -5.50 -8.16
CA PHE A 122 -1.74 -4.52 -7.48
C PHE A 122 -1.71 -3.16 -8.17
N VAL A 123 -2.52 -2.22 -7.68
CA VAL A 123 -2.46 -0.80 -8.06
C VAL A 123 -2.11 0.06 -6.85
N GLY A 124 -0.97 0.75 -6.89
CA GLY A 124 -0.66 1.85 -5.99
C GLY A 124 -1.65 3.00 -6.22
N PHE A 125 -2.13 3.62 -5.15
CA PHE A 125 -3.17 4.63 -5.17
C PHE A 125 -2.91 5.69 -4.12
N ASP A 126 -3.19 6.93 -4.48
CA ASP A 126 -3.13 8.09 -3.60
C ASP A 126 -4.04 9.20 -4.17
N VAL A 127 -4.57 10.07 -3.32
CA VAL A 127 -5.41 11.21 -3.72
C VAL A 127 -5.08 12.47 -2.95
N GLU A 128 -5.16 13.61 -3.64
CA GLU A 128 -5.18 14.93 -3.01
C GLU A 128 -6.62 15.46 -2.93
N THR A 129 -6.92 16.22 -1.88
CA THR A 129 -8.26 16.78 -1.61
C THR A 129 -8.21 18.30 -1.55
N ALA A 130 -9.17 18.97 -2.20
CA ALA A 130 -9.22 20.43 -2.28
C ALA A 130 -9.49 21.10 -0.92
N ASN A 131 -10.17 20.41 -0.01
CA ASN A 131 -10.58 20.94 1.30
C ASN A 131 -10.75 19.80 2.34
N PRO A 132 -11.06 20.11 3.62
CA PRO A 132 -11.19 19.09 4.66
C PRO A 132 -12.30 18.04 4.44
N ALA A 133 -13.23 18.26 3.51
CA ALA A 133 -14.19 17.23 3.14
C ALA A 133 -13.49 16.21 2.23
N TRP A 134 -13.32 14.97 2.71
CA TRP A 134 -12.54 13.94 2.01
C TRP A 134 -13.04 13.60 0.60
N GLY A 135 -14.32 13.86 0.28
CA GLY A 135 -14.84 13.69 -1.07
C GLY A 135 -14.38 14.74 -2.09
N SER A 136 -13.67 15.79 -1.66
CA SER A 136 -13.21 16.91 -2.51
C SER A 136 -11.98 16.59 -3.37
N ILE A 137 -11.87 15.37 -3.88
CA ILE A 137 -10.71 14.90 -4.65
C ILE A 137 -10.40 15.86 -5.80
N CYS A 138 -9.14 16.32 -5.88
CA CYS A 138 -8.64 17.22 -6.92
C CYS A 138 -7.46 16.64 -7.73
N GLN A 139 -6.81 15.58 -7.21
CA GLN A 139 -5.80 14.81 -7.92
C GLN A 139 -5.92 13.32 -7.58
N ILE A 140 -5.65 12.46 -8.56
CA ILE A 140 -5.61 11.00 -8.42
C ILE A 140 -4.29 10.50 -8.98
N GLY A 141 -3.56 9.69 -8.20
CA GLY A 141 -2.36 8.98 -8.62
C GLY A 141 -2.60 7.48 -8.64
N LEU A 142 -2.18 6.81 -9.72
CA LEU A 142 -2.31 5.37 -9.88
C LEU A 142 -1.04 4.76 -10.47
N VAL A 143 -0.60 3.64 -9.89
CA VAL A 143 0.59 2.90 -10.32
C VAL A 143 0.27 1.42 -10.42
N ARG A 144 0.21 0.87 -11.64
CA ARG A 144 0.03 -0.57 -11.84
C ARG A 144 1.34 -1.30 -11.60
N VAL A 145 1.30 -2.27 -10.70
CA VAL A 145 2.41 -3.17 -10.40
C VAL A 145 2.01 -4.58 -10.83
N ILE A 146 2.87 -5.22 -11.64
CA ILE A 146 2.73 -6.61 -12.08
C ILE A 146 4.03 -7.36 -11.75
N ASP A 147 3.90 -8.51 -11.10
CA ASP A 147 5.00 -9.31 -10.56
C ASP A 147 6.00 -8.50 -9.70
N GLY A 148 5.50 -7.54 -8.90
CA GLY A 148 6.34 -6.65 -8.10
C GLY A 148 7.17 -5.64 -8.91
N ARG A 149 6.74 -5.32 -10.14
CA ARG A 149 7.31 -4.23 -10.96
C ARG A 149 6.23 -3.26 -11.42
N GLU A 150 6.54 -1.98 -11.33
CA GLU A 150 5.73 -0.96 -11.97
C GLU A 150 5.71 -1.17 -13.50
N VAL A 151 4.53 -1.21 -14.10
CA VAL A 151 4.33 -1.37 -15.55
C VAL A 151 3.57 -0.21 -16.19
N GLU A 152 2.87 0.59 -15.38
CA GLU A 152 2.05 1.71 -15.83
C GLU A 152 1.86 2.70 -14.68
N ARG A 153 1.95 4.00 -14.97
CA ARG A 153 1.73 5.08 -14.01
C ARG A 153 0.92 6.19 -14.67
N VAL A 154 -0.08 6.68 -13.96
CA VAL A 154 -0.89 7.83 -14.39
C VAL A 154 -1.15 8.77 -13.20
N THR A 155 -1.15 10.07 -13.50
CA THR A 155 -1.55 11.13 -12.57
C THR A 155 -2.59 11.99 -13.24
N TRP A 156 -3.72 12.21 -12.60
CA TRP A 156 -4.82 12.98 -13.15
C TRP A 156 -5.21 14.10 -12.21
N LEU A 157 -5.27 15.32 -12.76
CA LEU A 157 -6.04 16.41 -12.14
C LEU A 157 -7.53 16.22 -12.45
N CYS A 158 -8.36 16.68 -11.53
CA CYS A 158 -9.80 16.78 -11.71
C CYS A 158 -10.41 17.96 -10.97
N THR A 159 -11.54 18.44 -11.48
CA THR A 159 -12.37 19.35 -10.69
C THR A 159 -13.12 18.57 -9.61
N PRO A 160 -13.11 19.02 -8.34
CA PRO A 160 -13.80 18.31 -7.26
C PRO A 160 -15.31 18.19 -7.51
N PRO A 161 -16.01 17.28 -6.81
CA PRO A 161 -17.46 17.15 -6.93
C PRO A 161 -18.20 18.48 -6.65
N PRO A 162 -19.29 18.79 -7.37
CA PRO A 162 -20.07 20.00 -7.11
C PRO A 162 -20.54 20.10 -5.65
N GLY A 163 -20.32 21.25 -5.02
CA GLY A 163 -20.61 21.47 -3.60
C GLY A 163 -19.47 21.08 -2.66
N LEU A 164 -18.39 20.49 -3.19
CA LEU A 164 -17.12 20.23 -2.52
C LEU A 164 -15.95 20.90 -3.27
N ASP A 165 -16.23 21.83 -4.17
CA ASP A 165 -15.31 22.47 -5.13
C ASP A 165 -14.62 23.74 -4.61
N GLU A 166 -14.79 24.06 -3.34
CA GLU A 166 -13.98 25.08 -2.65
C GLU A 166 -12.57 24.56 -2.37
N PHE A 167 -11.56 25.41 -2.60
CA PHE A 167 -10.17 25.08 -2.28
C PHE A 167 -9.75 25.78 -0.99
N ASP A 168 -9.48 24.99 0.04
CA ASP A 168 -9.02 25.49 1.33
C ASP A 168 -7.52 25.86 1.25
N PRO A 169 -7.10 27.05 1.71
CA PRO A 169 -5.70 27.46 1.67
C PRO A 169 -4.72 26.50 2.37
N SER A 170 -5.16 25.79 3.41
CA SER A 170 -4.32 24.81 4.12
C SER A 170 -4.05 23.56 3.30
N ASN A 171 -5.07 23.02 2.61
CA ASN A 171 -4.93 21.94 1.64
C ASN A 171 -4.01 22.37 0.48
N VAL A 172 -4.30 23.52 -0.12
CA VAL A 172 -3.50 24.07 -1.24
C VAL A 172 -2.04 24.25 -0.82
N ALA A 173 -1.76 24.65 0.41
CA ALA A 173 -0.38 24.82 0.90
C ALA A 173 0.41 23.49 0.99
N ILE A 174 -0.28 22.35 1.10
CA ILE A 174 0.34 21.02 1.19
C ILE A 174 0.79 20.54 -0.20
N HIS A 175 -0.13 20.47 -1.16
CA HIS A 175 0.10 19.86 -2.47
C HIS A 175 0.28 20.88 -3.62
N GLY A 176 -0.04 22.15 -3.39
CA GLY A 176 0.10 23.24 -4.37
C GLY A 176 -0.96 23.29 -5.47
N ILE A 177 -2.08 22.58 -5.31
CA ILE A 177 -3.14 22.46 -6.33
C ILE A 177 -4.25 23.44 -5.97
N SER A 178 -4.46 24.44 -6.81
CA SER A 178 -5.51 25.46 -6.65
C SER A 178 -6.69 25.25 -7.60
N ALA A 179 -7.75 26.04 -7.43
CA ALA A 179 -8.88 26.08 -8.36
C ALA A 179 -8.43 26.39 -9.81
N GLU A 180 -7.45 27.28 -9.99
CA GLU A 180 -6.85 27.59 -11.30
C GLU A 180 -6.06 26.42 -11.87
N THR A 181 -5.47 25.59 -10.99
CA THR A 181 -4.68 24.41 -11.40
C THR A 181 -5.57 23.35 -12.04
N VAL A 182 -6.78 23.16 -11.50
CA VAL A 182 -7.74 22.16 -12.00
C VAL A 182 -8.69 22.73 -13.06
N GLU A 183 -8.59 24.02 -13.39
CA GLU A 183 -9.46 24.66 -14.38
C GLU A 183 -9.36 23.94 -15.74
N GLY A 184 -10.50 23.54 -16.29
CA GLY A 184 -10.57 22.79 -17.56
C GLY A 184 -10.18 21.31 -17.46
N SER A 185 -9.78 20.81 -16.28
CA SER A 185 -9.58 19.37 -16.06
C SER A 185 -10.91 18.62 -16.08
N PRO A 186 -10.92 17.32 -16.43
CA PRO A 186 -12.12 16.49 -16.32
C PRO A 186 -12.71 16.49 -14.91
N PRO A 187 -14.03 16.36 -14.76
CA PRO A 187 -14.66 16.28 -13.45
C PRO A 187 -14.29 14.99 -12.72
N ALA A 188 -14.28 15.03 -11.38
CA ALA A 188 -14.03 13.87 -10.54
C ALA A 188 -14.86 12.65 -10.95
N ALA A 189 -16.13 12.83 -11.36
CA ALA A 189 -16.98 11.76 -11.85
C ALA A 189 -16.40 10.97 -13.03
N GLN A 190 -15.75 11.66 -13.96
CA GLN A 190 -15.09 11.02 -15.10
C GLN A 190 -13.80 10.30 -14.66
N ARG A 191 -12.99 10.94 -13.81
CA ARG A 191 -11.75 10.32 -13.32
C ARG A 191 -11.99 9.11 -12.43
N ILE A 192 -13.11 9.08 -11.70
CA ILE A 192 -13.53 7.89 -10.95
C ILE A 192 -13.84 6.73 -11.89
N ASP A 193 -14.55 6.97 -13.01
CA ASP A 193 -14.83 5.92 -14.00
C ASP A 193 -13.52 5.38 -14.60
N GLU A 194 -12.60 6.28 -14.97
CA GLU A 194 -11.27 5.94 -15.48
C GLU A 194 -10.40 5.20 -14.44
N LEU A 195 -10.49 5.58 -13.15
CA LEU A 195 -9.81 4.89 -12.05
C LEU A 195 -10.33 3.47 -11.91
N VAL A 196 -11.65 3.25 -11.96
CA VAL A 196 -12.24 1.92 -11.82
C VAL A 196 -11.80 1.02 -12.98
N GLU A 197 -11.75 1.55 -14.20
CA GLU A 197 -11.22 0.83 -15.37
C GLU A 197 -9.73 0.51 -15.21
N PHE A 198 -8.93 1.47 -14.72
CA PHE A 198 -7.51 1.26 -14.46
C PHE A 198 -7.28 0.19 -13.37
N VAL A 199 -7.99 0.25 -12.26
CA VAL A 199 -7.84 -0.71 -11.16
C VAL A 199 -8.25 -2.12 -11.59
N GLY A 200 -9.39 -2.24 -12.29
CA GLY A 200 -9.94 -3.53 -12.70
C GLY A 200 -10.13 -4.47 -11.50
N GLU A 201 -9.58 -5.68 -11.60
CA GLU A 201 -9.73 -6.73 -10.60
C GLU A 201 -8.60 -6.75 -9.54
N LEU A 202 -7.65 -5.81 -9.62
CA LEU A 202 -6.48 -5.80 -8.76
C LEU A 202 -6.79 -5.17 -7.40
N PRO A 203 -6.15 -5.63 -6.31
CA PRO A 203 -6.21 -4.93 -5.04
C PRO A 203 -5.48 -3.59 -5.15
N VAL A 204 -5.94 -2.62 -4.37
CA VAL A 204 -5.33 -1.29 -4.27
C VAL A 204 -4.38 -1.22 -3.09
N VAL A 205 -3.34 -0.40 -3.18
CA VAL A 205 -2.33 -0.21 -2.12
C VAL A 205 -2.13 1.28 -1.93
N ALA A 206 -2.31 1.76 -0.70
CA ALA A 206 -2.07 3.16 -0.36
C ALA A 206 -1.30 3.28 0.96
N HIS A 207 -0.72 4.45 1.23
CA HIS A 207 -0.10 4.75 2.50
C HIS A 207 -1.11 5.43 3.41
N ASN A 208 -1.34 4.87 4.61
CA ASN A 208 -2.47 5.28 5.45
C ASN A 208 -3.84 5.13 4.74
N ALA A 209 -4.00 4.03 4.01
CA ALA A 209 -5.08 3.75 3.05
C ALA A 209 -6.54 3.96 3.51
N GLN A 210 -6.80 4.12 4.81
CA GLN A 210 -8.14 4.45 5.29
C GLN A 210 -8.60 5.82 4.75
N PHE A 211 -7.69 6.77 4.65
CA PHE A 211 -7.97 8.10 4.10
C PHE A 211 -8.40 7.98 2.63
N ASP A 212 -7.53 7.45 1.77
CA ASP A 212 -7.77 7.34 0.32
C ASP A 212 -9.02 6.54 0.00
N ALA A 213 -9.23 5.43 0.72
CA ALA A 213 -10.40 4.59 0.57
C ALA A 213 -11.70 5.32 0.91
N THR A 214 -11.67 6.18 1.93
CA THR A 214 -12.84 6.96 2.32
C THR A 214 -13.03 8.17 1.41
N ALA A 215 -11.96 8.82 0.98
CA ALA A 215 -12.00 9.90 -0.01
C ALA A 215 -12.65 9.44 -1.32
N LEU A 216 -12.21 8.30 -1.87
CA LEU A 216 -12.80 7.71 -3.07
C LEU A 216 -14.30 7.44 -2.90
N ARG A 217 -14.67 6.85 -1.76
CA ARG A 217 -16.07 6.52 -1.46
C ARG A 217 -16.95 7.77 -1.34
N GLU A 218 -16.50 8.79 -0.63
CA GLU A 218 -17.26 10.02 -0.47
C GLU A 218 -17.32 10.83 -1.77
N ALA A 219 -16.27 10.79 -2.60
CA ALA A 219 -16.30 11.36 -3.94
C ALA A 219 -17.33 10.66 -4.83
N CYS A 220 -17.36 9.32 -4.87
CA CYS A 220 -18.40 8.55 -5.58
C CYS A 220 -19.81 8.98 -5.17
N ARG A 221 -20.06 9.13 -3.86
CA ARG A 221 -21.35 9.58 -3.32
C ARG A 221 -21.70 10.99 -3.75
N ALA A 222 -20.75 11.91 -3.68
CA ALA A 222 -20.94 13.30 -4.05
C ALA A 222 -21.30 13.47 -5.53
N VAL A 223 -20.75 12.62 -6.41
CA VAL A 223 -21.05 12.65 -7.85
C VAL A 223 -22.15 11.69 -8.31
N GLY A 224 -22.76 10.94 -7.39
CA GLY A 224 -23.82 9.97 -7.71
C GLY A 224 -23.32 8.78 -8.55
N ARG A 225 -22.07 8.34 -8.36
CA ARG A 225 -21.48 7.14 -8.97
C ARG A 225 -21.60 5.95 -8.02
N ASP A 226 -21.67 4.75 -8.59
CA ASP A 226 -21.60 3.52 -7.83
C ASP A 226 -20.25 3.44 -7.09
N ILE A 227 -20.30 3.02 -5.82
CA ILE A 227 -19.08 2.81 -5.03
C ILE A 227 -18.48 1.47 -5.44
N PRO A 228 -17.23 1.44 -5.95
CA PRO A 228 -16.63 0.19 -6.41
C PRO A 228 -16.30 -0.73 -5.23
N ASN A 229 -16.47 -2.03 -5.44
CA ASN A 229 -16.07 -3.04 -4.47
C ASN A 229 -14.57 -3.33 -4.62
N ILE A 230 -13.74 -2.62 -3.85
CA ILE A 230 -12.28 -2.68 -3.96
C ILE A 230 -11.67 -3.16 -2.65
N MET A 231 -10.81 -4.16 -2.73
CA MET A 231 -9.94 -4.55 -1.62
C MET A 231 -8.69 -3.67 -1.60
N PHE A 232 -8.24 -3.29 -0.41
CA PHE A 232 -7.03 -2.48 -0.28
C PHE A 232 -6.07 -2.93 0.84
N ALA A 233 -4.76 -2.73 0.61
CA ALA A 233 -3.70 -2.88 1.60
C ALA A 233 -3.21 -1.50 2.07
N CYS A 234 -2.46 -1.46 3.18
CA CYS A 234 -2.03 -0.22 3.83
C CYS A 234 -0.56 -0.31 4.23
N THR A 235 0.32 0.31 3.46
CA THR A 235 1.78 0.19 3.65
C THR A 235 2.25 0.70 5.02
N LEU A 236 1.51 1.63 5.62
CA LEU A 236 1.72 2.06 7.01
C LEU A 236 1.48 0.92 8.02
N ALA A 237 0.41 0.13 7.83
CA ALA A 237 0.13 -1.02 8.67
C ALA A 237 1.15 -2.14 8.47
N GLN A 238 1.50 -2.45 7.22
CA GLN A 238 2.49 -3.48 6.89
C GLN A 238 3.89 -3.11 7.41
N SER A 239 4.35 -1.87 7.18
CA SER A 239 5.67 -1.41 7.64
C SER A 239 5.80 -1.44 9.16
N ARG A 240 4.75 -1.05 9.91
CA ARG A 240 4.73 -1.14 11.38
C ARG A 240 4.84 -2.58 11.89
N ALA A 241 4.44 -3.58 11.10
CA ALA A 241 4.60 -4.98 11.47
C ALA A 241 5.97 -5.57 11.07
N ALA A 242 6.66 -4.97 10.12
CA ALA A 242 7.92 -5.49 9.55
C ALA A 242 9.16 -5.29 10.42
N LYS A 243 9.04 -4.71 11.63
CA LYS A 243 10.16 -4.45 12.57
C LYS A 243 11.34 -3.70 11.93
N LEU A 244 11.04 -2.74 11.07
CA LEU A 244 12.03 -1.91 10.40
C LEU A 244 12.81 -1.04 11.40
N LYS A 245 14.07 -0.76 11.10
CA LYS A 245 14.91 0.16 11.87
C LYS A 245 14.83 1.57 11.28
N VAL A 246 13.68 2.21 11.43
CA VAL A 246 13.40 3.56 10.92
C VAL A 246 12.95 4.48 12.05
N GLN A 247 13.18 5.78 11.91
CA GLN A 247 12.80 6.79 12.91
C GLN A 247 11.28 6.91 13.07
N ASN A 248 10.54 6.74 11.98
CA ASN A 248 9.08 6.74 11.92
C ASN A 248 8.64 5.98 10.66
N HIS A 249 7.33 5.80 10.50
CA HIS A 249 6.75 5.08 9.37
C HIS A 249 6.06 6.01 8.36
N ARG A 250 6.45 7.28 8.28
CA ARG A 250 5.92 8.21 7.28
C ARG A 250 6.42 7.82 5.90
N LEU A 251 5.67 8.18 4.87
CA LEU A 251 5.98 7.84 3.48
C LEU A 251 7.41 8.24 3.07
N PRO A 252 7.93 9.47 3.31
CA PRO A 252 9.29 9.82 2.91
C PRO A 252 10.36 9.00 3.61
N THR A 253 10.18 8.69 4.91
CA THR A 253 11.14 7.87 5.68
C THR A 253 11.17 6.42 5.17
N LEU A 254 10.02 5.86 4.79
CA LEU A 254 9.95 4.52 4.21
C LEU A 254 10.48 4.50 2.77
N ALA A 255 10.19 5.53 1.97
CA ALA A 255 10.71 5.65 0.62
C ALA A 255 12.25 5.68 0.64
N GLU A 256 12.85 6.51 1.50
CA GLU A 256 14.30 6.54 1.72
C GLU A 256 14.83 5.17 2.16
N HIS A 257 14.18 4.53 3.14
CA HIS A 257 14.60 3.21 3.65
C HIS A 257 14.66 2.14 2.57
N PHE A 258 13.69 2.11 1.66
CA PHE A 258 13.60 1.13 0.57
C PHE A 258 14.26 1.59 -0.74
N GLY A 259 14.90 2.77 -0.76
CA GLY A 259 15.51 3.34 -1.96
C GLY A 259 14.51 3.70 -3.06
N VAL A 260 13.27 4.02 -2.69
CA VAL A 260 12.21 4.46 -3.60
C VAL A 260 12.31 5.96 -3.81
N GLN A 261 12.24 6.40 -5.07
CA GLN A 261 12.26 7.82 -5.40
C GLN A 261 10.95 8.49 -4.97
N LEU A 262 11.09 9.64 -4.30
CA LEU A 262 10.01 10.55 -3.95
C LEU A 262 10.57 11.97 -4.05
N GLU A 263 10.39 12.62 -5.20
CA GLU A 263 10.99 13.92 -5.50
C GLU A 263 10.08 15.07 -5.04
N LYS A 264 8.78 14.89 -5.23
CA LYS A 264 7.70 15.81 -4.88
C LYS A 264 6.67 15.08 -4.01
N HIS A 265 6.89 15.14 -2.71
CA HIS A 265 5.89 14.72 -1.73
C HIS A 265 4.64 15.61 -1.82
N HIS A 266 3.45 15.03 -1.67
CA HIS A 266 2.15 15.67 -1.95
C HIS A 266 1.88 15.89 -3.44
N ASP A 267 2.40 15.00 -4.27
CA ASP A 267 1.90 14.74 -5.61
C ASP A 267 1.34 13.32 -5.63
N ALA A 268 0.04 13.16 -5.91
CA ALA A 268 -0.63 11.88 -5.80
C ALA A 268 0.06 10.79 -6.64
N GLY A 269 0.61 11.14 -7.81
CA GLY A 269 1.29 10.16 -8.66
C GLY A 269 2.60 9.67 -8.08
N GLU A 270 3.38 10.58 -7.49
CA GLU A 270 4.63 10.24 -6.81
C GLU A 270 4.38 9.49 -5.50
N ASP A 271 3.39 9.91 -4.71
CA ASP A 271 3.06 9.24 -3.45
C ASP A 271 2.47 7.84 -3.69
N ALA A 272 1.68 7.64 -4.75
CA ALA A 272 1.22 6.32 -5.21
C ALA A 272 2.39 5.42 -5.65
N ALA A 273 3.38 5.98 -6.35
CA ALA A 273 4.59 5.24 -6.74
C ALA A 273 5.46 4.88 -5.53
N ALA A 274 5.62 5.82 -4.60
CA ALA A 274 6.37 5.62 -3.37
C ALA A 274 5.74 4.50 -2.54
N CYS A 275 4.41 4.53 -2.35
CA CYS A 275 3.71 3.51 -1.58
C CYS A 275 3.79 2.12 -2.27
N ALA A 276 3.70 2.07 -3.60
CA ALA A 276 3.87 0.84 -4.36
C ALA A 276 5.28 0.25 -4.18
N GLY A 277 6.32 1.09 -4.33
CA GLY A 277 7.71 0.71 -4.12
C GLY A 277 7.98 0.21 -2.70
N ILE A 278 7.40 0.87 -1.68
CA ILE A 278 7.50 0.45 -0.28
C ILE A 278 6.88 -0.93 -0.07
N LEU A 279 5.70 -1.22 -0.63
CA LEU A 279 5.08 -2.53 -0.47
C LEU A 279 5.94 -3.63 -1.11
N VAL A 280 6.49 -3.37 -2.29
CA VAL A 280 7.41 -4.29 -2.96
C VAL A 280 8.69 -4.48 -2.13
N GLY A 281 9.27 -3.41 -1.58
CA GLY A 281 10.42 -3.48 -0.68
C GLY A 281 10.16 -4.34 0.55
N LEU A 282 9.02 -4.13 1.21
CA LEU A 282 8.56 -4.94 2.34
C LEU A 282 8.41 -6.43 1.99
N ALA A 283 7.85 -6.72 0.81
CA ALA A 283 7.69 -8.10 0.34
C ALA A 283 9.04 -8.76 0.03
N ARG A 284 9.99 -8.01 -0.55
CA ARG A 284 11.36 -8.49 -0.82
C ARG A 284 12.12 -8.78 0.47
N ASP A 285 12.09 -7.86 1.43
CA ASP A 285 12.75 -8.04 2.73
C ASP A 285 12.20 -9.25 3.50
N ALA A 286 10.91 -9.55 3.32
CA ALA A 286 10.27 -10.73 3.88
C ALA A 286 10.55 -12.02 3.11
N GLY A 287 11.20 -11.96 1.94
CA GLY A 287 11.37 -13.10 1.04
C GLY A 287 10.04 -13.67 0.56
N HIS A 288 9.02 -12.82 0.38
CA HIS A 288 7.67 -13.23 0.03
C HIS A 288 7.56 -13.66 -1.43
N GLU A 289 6.71 -14.66 -1.69
CA GLU A 289 6.29 -15.09 -3.03
C GLU A 289 4.76 -15.17 -3.09
N GLY A 290 4.16 -14.88 -4.26
CA GLY A 290 2.71 -14.93 -4.48
C GLY A 290 2.05 -13.56 -4.38
N SER A 291 0.75 -13.55 -4.02
CA SER A 291 -0.08 -12.35 -4.14
C SER A 291 0.04 -11.34 -2.99
N VAL A 292 -0.47 -10.13 -3.20
CA VAL A 292 -0.61 -9.10 -2.15
C VAL A 292 -1.48 -9.60 -0.99
N MET A 293 -2.55 -10.35 -1.29
CA MET A 293 -3.42 -10.91 -0.26
C MET A 293 -2.66 -11.88 0.65
N SER A 294 -1.85 -12.79 0.10
CA SER A 294 -1.07 -13.72 0.93
C SER A 294 0.00 -12.99 1.75
N PHE A 295 0.60 -11.91 1.22
CA PHE A 295 1.55 -11.08 1.95
C PHE A 295 0.89 -10.33 3.12
N VAL A 296 -0.27 -9.72 2.90
CA VAL A 296 -1.03 -9.00 3.95
C VAL A 296 -1.43 -9.97 5.07
N HIS A 297 -1.83 -11.20 4.73
CA HIS A 297 -2.07 -12.25 5.72
C HIS A 297 -0.81 -12.70 6.46
N ALA A 298 0.30 -12.92 5.74
CA ALA A 298 1.57 -13.31 6.35
C ALA A 298 2.11 -12.27 7.33
N THR A 299 1.83 -10.99 7.08
CA THR A 299 2.16 -9.87 7.98
C THR A 299 1.15 -9.66 9.12
N GLY A 300 0.12 -10.51 9.21
CA GLY A 300 -0.83 -10.55 10.32
C GLY A 300 -2.03 -9.61 10.15
N PHE A 301 -2.41 -9.29 8.92
CA PHE A 301 -3.54 -8.42 8.59
C PHE A 301 -4.53 -9.10 7.63
N THR A 302 -5.70 -8.51 7.50
CA THR A 302 -6.66 -8.76 6.42
C THR A 302 -6.77 -7.50 5.56
N LEU A 303 -6.97 -7.66 4.26
CA LEU A 303 -7.24 -6.52 3.37
C LEU A 303 -8.46 -5.73 3.88
N GLY A 304 -8.39 -4.41 3.71
CA GLY A 304 -9.55 -3.53 3.84
C GLY A 304 -10.47 -3.69 2.63
N VAL A 305 -11.69 -3.18 2.75
CA VAL A 305 -12.70 -3.24 1.68
C VAL A 305 -13.44 -1.92 1.61
N ILE A 306 -13.55 -1.36 0.41
CA ILE A 306 -14.48 -0.30 0.06
C ILE A 306 -15.72 -0.96 -0.53
N ASN A 307 -16.90 -0.61 -0.03
CA ASN A 307 -18.17 -0.95 -0.66
C ASN A 307 -19.23 0.13 -0.39
N ASP A 308 -20.40 -0.05 -0.98
CA ASP A 308 -21.52 0.89 -0.86
C ASP A 308 -21.89 1.17 0.61
N GLU A 309 -21.91 0.14 1.46
CA GLU A 309 -22.29 0.26 2.87
C GLU A 309 -21.26 1.00 3.72
N ARG A 310 -19.95 0.70 3.56
CA ARG A 310 -18.88 1.27 4.40
C ARG A 310 -17.48 1.07 3.81
N VAL A 311 -16.52 1.83 4.33
CA VAL A 311 -15.09 1.47 4.29
C VAL A 311 -14.77 0.60 5.51
N THR A 312 -14.33 -0.62 5.27
CA THR A 312 -13.76 -1.49 6.30
C THR A 312 -12.23 -1.35 6.23
N PRO A 313 -11.56 -0.86 7.29
CA PRO A 313 -10.12 -0.64 7.26
C PRO A 313 -9.33 -1.96 7.21
N VAL A 314 -8.03 -1.87 6.95
CA VAL A 314 -7.09 -2.99 7.13
C VAL A 314 -7.05 -3.35 8.63
N LEU A 315 -7.41 -4.59 8.96
CA LEU A 315 -7.52 -5.07 10.34
C LEU A 315 -6.47 -6.13 10.64
N ARG A 316 -6.09 -6.28 11.92
CA ARG A 316 -5.25 -7.42 12.33
C ARG A 316 -6.02 -8.72 12.14
N ASP A 317 -5.36 -9.70 11.53
CA ASP A 317 -5.90 -11.04 11.39
C ASP A 317 -5.88 -11.75 12.76
N ARG A 318 -7.07 -11.88 13.36
CA ARG A 318 -7.28 -12.59 14.63
C ARG A 318 -7.76 -14.02 14.44
N SER A 319 -7.95 -14.47 13.21
CA SER A 319 -8.53 -15.78 12.88
C SER A 319 -7.53 -16.94 13.01
N GLY A 320 -6.23 -16.63 13.09
CA GLY A 320 -5.16 -17.64 13.08
C GLY A 320 -4.79 -18.13 11.68
N THR A 321 -5.40 -17.58 10.62
CA THR A 321 -5.14 -17.94 9.22
C THR A 321 -3.69 -17.69 8.81
N ALA A 322 -3.06 -16.63 9.33
CA ALA A 322 -1.61 -16.41 9.22
C ALA A 322 -0.76 -17.63 9.68
N ARG A 323 -1.18 -18.36 10.72
CA ARG A 323 -0.48 -19.58 11.19
C ARG A 323 -0.75 -20.77 10.28
N ALA A 324 -1.96 -20.87 9.71
CA ALA A 324 -2.32 -21.94 8.79
C ALA A 324 -1.61 -21.80 7.42
N LEU A 325 -1.49 -20.58 6.91
CA LEU A 325 -0.74 -20.28 5.68
C LEU A 325 0.77 -20.50 5.85
N GLN A 326 1.36 -20.11 6.99
CA GLN A 326 2.76 -20.42 7.32
C GLN A 326 3.03 -21.93 7.47
N ALA A 327 2.02 -22.71 7.84
CA ALA A 327 2.12 -24.16 7.85
C ALA A 327 2.02 -24.74 6.43
N ALA A 328 1.11 -24.22 5.60
CA ALA A 328 0.92 -24.68 4.22
C ALA A 328 2.10 -24.32 3.28
N SER A 329 2.76 -23.18 3.49
CA SER A 329 3.94 -22.78 2.70
C SER A 329 5.17 -23.65 2.97
N ARG A 330 5.21 -24.39 4.09
CA ARG A 330 6.27 -25.38 4.39
C ARG A 330 6.07 -26.71 3.66
N ASP A 331 4.85 -27.02 3.23
CA ASP A 331 4.49 -28.32 2.64
C ASP A 331 4.28 -28.27 1.11
N GLY A 332 4.60 -27.15 0.45
CA GLY A 332 4.70 -27.06 -1.02
C GLY A 332 3.37 -27.21 -1.78
N ALA A 333 2.22 -27.05 -1.14
CA ALA A 333 0.93 -27.12 -1.81
C ALA A 333 0.48 -25.74 -2.33
N ALA A 334 0.49 -25.58 -3.66
CA ALA A 334 -0.06 -24.41 -4.32
C ALA A 334 -1.58 -24.35 -4.10
N VAL A 335 -2.03 -23.37 -3.30
CA VAL A 335 -3.44 -22.99 -3.21
C VAL A 335 -3.62 -21.76 -4.08
N THR A 336 -4.34 -21.90 -5.19
CA THR A 336 -4.81 -20.79 -6.00
C THR A 336 -6.14 -20.27 -5.43
N PRO A 337 -6.22 -19.05 -4.89
CA PRO A 337 -7.51 -18.44 -4.58
C PRO A 337 -8.06 -17.80 -5.85
N ARG A 338 -9.30 -18.15 -6.21
CA ARG A 338 -10.10 -17.45 -7.22
C ARG A 338 -10.30 -15.99 -6.77
N GLY A 339 -10.01 -15.03 -7.66
CA GLY A 339 -10.23 -13.59 -7.41
C GLY A 339 -11.69 -13.28 -7.08
N SER A 340 -11.91 -12.52 -6.01
CA SER A 340 -13.21 -12.34 -5.36
C SER A 340 -13.90 -11.00 -5.65
N ASN A 341 -13.62 -10.38 -6.79
CA ASN A 341 -14.33 -9.18 -7.26
C ASN A 341 -15.57 -9.51 -8.12
N GLN A 342 -16.01 -10.78 -8.16
CA GLN A 342 -17.23 -11.17 -8.88
C GLN A 342 -18.49 -10.84 -8.08
N HIS A 343 -19.43 -10.14 -8.73
CA HIS A 343 -20.82 -10.03 -8.31
C HIS A 343 -21.51 -11.40 -8.35
N GLU A 344 -22.12 -11.82 -7.24
CA GLU A 344 -23.12 -12.90 -7.25
C GLU A 344 -24.47 -12.40 -6.68
N SER A 345 -25.52 -12.63 -7.47
CA SER A 345 -26.94 -12.53 -7.10
C SER A 345 -27.38 -13.77 -6.31
N PRO A 346 -28.47 -13.71 -5.51
CA PRO A 346 -28.63 -14.57 -4.32
C PRO A 346 -29.28 -15.93 -4.62
N ALA A 347 -28.94 -16.93 -3.82
CA ALA A 347 -29.66 -18.20 -3.69
C ALA A 347 -29.56 -18.71 -2.21
N PRO A 348 -30.40 -19.65 -1.75
CA PRO A 348 -31.51 -19.38 -0.84
C PRO A 348 -31.31 -19.90 0.61
N GLU A 349 -32.24 -19.47 1.46
CA GLU A 349 -32.42 -19.73 2.90
C GLU A 349 -32.17 -21.18 3.36
N GLN A 350 -31.45 -21.32 4.49
CA GLN A 350 -31.56 -22.48 5.38
C GLN A 350 -31.49 -22.07 6.85
N GLU A 351 -32.21 -22.87 7.65
CA GLU A 351 -32.85 -22.56 8.91
C GLU A 351 -31.95 -22.50 10.15
N LYS A 352 -32.43 -21.73 11.13
CA LYS A 352 -31.93 -21.58 12.50
C LYS A 352 -31.96 -22.89 13.28
N GLN A 353 -30.92 -23.12 14.08
CA GLN A 353 -31.07 -23.78 15.38
C GLN A 353 -30.29 -23.01 16.46
N GLU A 354 -31.05 -22.56 17.45
CA GLU A 354 -30.61 -21.95 18.70
C GLU A 354 -30.18 -23.04 19.69
N GLU A 355 -28.96 -22.94 20.24
CA GLU A 355 -28.68 -23.40 21.61
C GLU A 355 -27.68 -22.45 22.28
N THR A 356 -28.15 -21.76 23.32
CA THR A 356 -27.33 -21.22 24.41
C THR A 356 -27.50 -22.18 25.59
N PRO A 357 -26.51 -22.44 26.49
CA PRO A 357 -25.89 -21.37 27.28
C PRO A 357 -24.48 -21.61 27.86
N ARG A 358 -23.77 -20.51 28.19
CA ARG A 358 -23.23 -20.13 29.52
C ARG A 358 -22.08 -19.13 29.35
N ARG A 359 -22.33 -17.87 29.74
CA ARG A 359 -21.33 -16.80 29.80
C ARG A 359 -20.30 -17.08 30.90
N GLY A 360 -19.13 -17.57 30.52
CA GLY A 360 -17.87 -17.29 31.22
C GLY A 360 -17.26 -15.99 30.67
N PRO A 361 -16.51 -15.22 31.46
CA PRO A 361 -15.89 -13.99 30.98
C PRO A 361 -14.84 -14.32 29.90
N ALA A 362 -14.97 -13.69 28.73
CA ALA A 362 -14.05 -13.90 27.61
C ALA A 362 -12.63 -13.41 27.95
N PRO A 363 -11.58 -14.07 27.44
CA PRO A 363 -10.19 -13.72 27.68
C PRO A 363 -9.72 -12.69 26.65
N TRP A 364 -9.61 -11.44 27.08
CA TRP A 364 -9.02 -10.33 26.34
C TRP A 364 -7.72 -9.95 27.03
N GLN A 365 -6.61 -10.50 26.53
CA GLN A 365 -5.31 -9.84 26.64
C GLN A 365 -4.90 -9.38 25.24
N SER A 366 -4.83 -8.07 25.12
CA SER A 366 -4.47 -7.22 23.98
C SER A 366 -2.96 -7.10 23.78
N VAL A 367 -2.51 -6.76 22.57
CA VAL A 367 -1.16 -6.26 22.25
C VAL A 367 -1.29 -5.13 21.22
N ALA A 368 -0.63 -3.98 21.25
CA ALA A 368 0.05 -3.23 22.32
C ALA A 368 -0.12 -1.73 22.00
N THR A 369 -0.99 -1.09 22.78
CA THR A 369 -0.81 0.26 23.31
C THR A 369 0.49 0.23 24.14
N PRO A 370 1.37 1.26 24.19
CA PRO A 370 2.61 1.22 24.99
C PRO A 370 2.40 0.47 26.32
N ASP A 371 3.22 -0.55 26.57
CA ASP A 371 2.95 -1.55 27.62
C ASP A 371 2.99 -0.95 29.04
N THR A 372 3.52 0.26 29.19
CA THR A 372 3.54 1.02 30.43
C THR A 372 2.76 2.33 30.26
N ILE A 373 1.61 2.41 30.95
CA ILE A 373 0.98 3.70 31.24
C ILE A 373 1.88 4.38 32.28
N PRO A 374 2.42 5.58 32.01
CA PRO A 374 3.23 6.28 33.00
C PRO A 374 2.38 6.58 34.25
N GLU A 375 2.95 6.36 35.43
CA GLU A 375 2.31 6.75 36.68
C GLU A 375 2.35 8.29 36.82
N PRO A 376 1.32 8.91 37.39
CA PRO A 376 1.32 10.34 37.67
C PRO A 376 2.53 10.72 38.54
N ASP A 377 3.24 11.78 38.17
CA ASP A 377 4.36 12.26 38.96
C ASP A 377 3.86 12.79 40.33
N PRO A 378 4.27 12.18 41.46
CA PRO A 378 3.84 12.62 42.80
C PRO A 378 4.42 13.98 43.20
N GLN A 379 5.37 14.53 42.46
CA GLN A 379 5.97 15.86 42.65
C GLN A 379 5.48 16.88 41.62
N ALA A 380 4.51 16.54 40.77
CA ALA A 380 3.92 17.48 39.82
C ALA A 380 3.30 18.69 40.53
N ASP A 381 3.35 19.86 39.89
CA ASP A 381 2.76 21.10 40.40
C ASP A 381 1.25 20.91 40.64
N PRO A 382 0.76 21.03 41.88
CA PRO A 382 -0.67 20.92 42.19
C PRO A 382 -1.55 21.95 41.48
N ASN A 383 -0.97 23.02 40.92
CA ASN A 383 -1.67 24.03 40.13
C ASN A 383 -1.71 23.72 38.63
N SER A 384 -1.14 22.59 38.17
CA SER A 384 -1.23 22.20 36.76
C SER A 384 -2.70 21.96 36.36
N PRO A 385 -3.13 22.40 35.16
CA PRO A 385 -4.48 22.14 34.64
C PRO A 385 -4.88 20.66 34.55
N LEU A 386 -3.90 19.75 34.52
CA LEU A 386 -4.11 18.31 34.40
C LEU A 386 -3.96 17.58 35.76
N TYR A 387 -3.50 18.26 36.81
CA TYR A 387 -3.19 17.63 38.09
C TYR A 387 -4.41 16.92 38.70
N GLY A 388 -4.25 15.63 39.04
CA GLY A 388 -5.30 14.83 39.68
C GLY A 388 -6.45 14.38 38.75
N HIS A 389 -6.39 14.71 37.45
CA HIS A 389 -7.39 14.28 36.48
C HIS A 389 -7.11 12.88 35.90
N ASN A 390 -8.18 12.18 35.52
CA ASN A 390 -8.08 10.95 34.73
C ASN A 390 -8.33 11.26 33.26
N VAL A 391 -7.25 11.27 32.48
CA VAL A 391 -7.21 11.77 31.11
C VAL A 391 -7.24 10.61 30.12
N THR A 392 -8.11 10.66 29.11
CA THR A 392 -8.16 9.67 28.03
C THR A 392 -7.98 10.37 26.68
N LEU A 393 -7.11 9.82 25.82
CA LEU A 393 -6.91 10.33 24.46
C LEU A 393 -7.74 9.54 23.44
N THR A 394 -8.37 10.25 22.52
CA THR A 394 -9.02 9.71 21.32
C THR A 394 -8.73 10.64 20.14
N GLY A 395 -8.64 10.12 18.91
CA GLY A 395 -8.17 10.92 17.77
C GLY A 395 -6.69 10.73 17.43
N GLU A 396 -6.23 11.45 16.41
CA GLU A 396 -4.81 11.60 16.06
C GLU A 396 -4.28 12.96 16.50
N PHE A 397 -2.98 13.04 16.82
CA PHE A 397 -2.38 14.20 17.49
C PHE A 397 -1.06 14.59 16.81
N GLU A 398 -1.03 14.58 15.48
CA GLU A 398 0.17 14.98 14.75
C GLU A 398 0.56 16.44 15.09
N PRO A 399 1.87 16.77 15.19
CA PRO A 399 3.04 15.92 14.92
C PRO A 399 3.46 15.00 16.08
N PHE A 400 2.76 15.02 17.22
CA PHE A 400 3.17 14.35 18.46
C PHE A 400 2.69 12.91 18.55
N ASP A 401 3.55 12.02 19.05
CA ASP A 401 3.15 10.64 19.32
C ASP A 401 2.37 10.53 20.65
N LYS A 402 1.43 9.57 20.71
CA LYS A 402 0.57 9.37 21.90
C LYS A 402 1.37 8.98 23.15
N GLY A 403 2.55 8.38 23.01
CA GLY A 403 3.44 8.05 24.12
C GLY A 403 4.10 9.29 24.73
N GLN A 404 4.56 10.22 23.89
CA GLN A 404 5.07 11.53 24.29
C GLN A 404 3.98 12.32 25.03
N LEU A 405 2.77 12.36 24.48
CA LEU A 405 1.64 13.03 25.13
C LEU A 405 1.27 12.38 26.47
N TRP A 406 1.26 11.05 26.58
CA TRP A 406 1.04 10.38 27.87
C TRP A 406 2.10 10.68 28.90
N SER A 407 3.36 10.77 28.47
CA SER A 407 4.47 11.10 29.36
C SER A 407 4.34 12.55 29.85
N GLY A 408 3.98 13.49 28.98
CA GLY A 408 3.69 14.88 29.37
C GLY A 408 2.50 15.00 30.33
N ILE A 409 1.41 14.28 30.07
CA ILE A 409 0.21 14.26 30.93
C ILE A 409 0.55 13.71 32.33
N ALA A 410 1.32 12.62 32.39
CA ALA A 410 1.74 12.03 33.65
C ALA A 410 2.74 12.92 34.42
N ALA A 411 3.64 13.61 33.73
CA ALA A 411 4.55 14.58 34.34
C ALA A 411 3.81 15.77 34.98
N GLN A 412 2.58 16.04 34.53
CA GLN A 412 1.68 17.02 35.13
C GLN A 412 0.79 16.47 36.26
N GLY A 413 1.01 15.22 36.69
CA GLY A 413 0.26 14.62 37.80
C GLY A 413 -1.13 14.12 37.40
N ALA A 414 -1.41 13.96 36.11
CA ALA A 414 -2.64 13.31 35.63
C ALA A 414 -2.45 11.80 35.45
N GLN A 415 -3.53 11.05 35.69
CA GLN A 415 -3.59 9.63 35.40
C GLN A 415 -4.10 9.40 33.98
N VAL A 416 -3.29 8.74 33.16
CA VAL A 416 -3.69 8.37 31.80
C VAL A 416 -4.54 7.09 31.80
N GLY A 417 -5.64 7.11 31.06
CA GLY A 417 -6.53 5.97 30.83
C GLY A 417 -6.58 5.55 29.35
N LYS A 418 -6.55 4.23 29.10
CA LYS A 418 -6.65 3.67 27.73
C LYS A 418 -8.07 3.77 27.15
N ASN A 419 -9.08 3.82 28.01
CA ASN A 419 -10.51 3.80 27.66
C ASN A 419 -11.30 4.80 28.49
N VAL A 420 -12.44 5.24 27.97
CA VAL A 420 -13.39 6.09 28.70
C VAL A 420 -14.15 5.25 29.73
N THR A 421 -14.05 5.63 31.00
CA THR A 421 -14.64 4.93 32.15
C THR A 421 -15.35 5.91 33.09
N LYS A 422 -15.94 5.39 34.18
CA LYS A 422 -16.52 6.23 35.25
C LYS A 422 -15.49 7.09 35.99
N LYS A 423 -14.19 6.79 35.84
CA LYS A 423 -13.12 7.57 36.45
C LYS A 423 -12.66 8.70 35.54
N THR A 424 -12.90 8.62 34.23
CA THR A 424 -12.48 9.64 33.26
C THR A 424 -13.11 10.98 33.62
N THR A 425 -12.27 12.00 33.75
CA THR A 425 -12.67 13.39 34.04
C THR A 425 -12.38 14.31 32.86
N ILE A 426 -11.40 13.94 32.02
CA ILE A 426 -11.05 14.68 30.80
C ILE A 426 -10.92 13.67 29.64
N LEU A 427 -11.66 13.92 28.56
CA LEU A 427 -11.45 13.28 27.26
C LEU A 427 -10.80 14.30 26.34
N ILE A 428 -9.68 13.94 25.73
CA ILE A 428 -8.99 14.80 24.76
C ILE A 428 -9.24 14.24 23.37
N THR A 429 -9.77 15.09 22.50
CA THR A 429 -10.10 14.78 21.11
C THR A 429 -9.03 15.38 20.20
N GLY A 430 -8.30 14.49 19.52
CA GLY A 430 -7.42 14.81 18.40
C GLY A 430 -8.20 15.06 17.11
N GLU A 431 -7.50 15.47 16.05
CA GLU A 431 -8.11 15.68 14.74
C GLU A 431 -8.73 14.39 14.22
N TRP A 432 -10.05 14.42 13.93
CA TRP A 432 -10.82 13.42 13.15
C TRP A 432 -12.12 14.07 12.64
N ALA A 433 -12.59 13.65 11.46
CA ALA A 433 -13.80 14.19 10.82
C ALA A 433 -15.14 13.66 11.39
N THR A 434 -15.14 12.61 12.22
CA THR A 434 -16.36 12.06 12.84
C THR A 434 -16.16 11.63 14.30
N MET A 435 -17.24 11.72 15.08
CA MET A 435 -17.26 11.41 16.52
C MET A 435 -16.74 10.00 16.82
N THR A 436 -15.71 9.93 17.66
CA THR A 436 -15.02 8.66 17.95
C THR A 436 -15.88 7.74 18.82
N SER A 437 -15.66 6.41 18.80
CA SER A 437 -16.37 5.49 19.72
C SER A 437 -16.16 5.83 21.20
N LYS A 438 -15.00 6.41 21.55
CA LYS A 438 -14.68 6.88 22.91
C LYS A 438 -15.39 8.19 23.24
N GLU A 439 -15.51 9.08 22.27
CA GLU A 439 -16.24 10.34 22.41
C GLU A 439 -17.74 10.11 22.55
N LYS A 440 -18.31 9.21 21.73
CA LYS A 440 -19.70 8.75 21.91
C LYS A 440 -19.91 8.19 23.31
N ARG A 441 -18.97 7.37 23.79
CA ARG A 441 -19.03 6.79 25.14
C ARG A 441 -18.91 7.84 26.26
N ALA A 442 -18.10 8.87 26.07
CA ALA A 442 -17.97 9.98 27.03
C ALA A 442 -19.26 10.81 27.08
N ARG A 443 -19.83 11.16 25.92
CA ARG A 443 -21.12 11.88 25.84
C ARG A 443 -22.26 11.09 26.49
N GLU A 444 -22.33 9.77 26.26
CA GLU A 444 -23.29 8.90 26.96
C GLU A 444 -23.12 8.89 28.50
N LEU A 445 -21.90 9.11 29.02
CA LEU A 445 -21.64 9.20 30.46
C LEU A 445 -21.98 10.60 30.99
N MET A 446 -21.76 11.66 30.19
CA MET A 446 -22.20 13.02 30.50
C MET A 446 -23.73 13.09 30.59
N ASP A 447 -24.46 12.45 29.66
CA ASP A 447 -25.92 12.35 29.69
C ASP A 447 -26.43 11.61 30.94
N LYS A 448 -25.60 10.76 31.54
CA LYS A 448 -25.87 10.05 32.79
C LYS A 448 -25.42 10.83 34.03
N GLY A 449 -25.05 12.10 33.86
CA GLY A 449 -24.67 13.02 34.94
C GLY A 449 -23.22 12.90 35.41
N GLN A 450 -22.34 12.27 34.63
CA GLN A 450 -20.91 12.26 34.94
C GLN A 450 -20.25 13.55 34.44
N ASP A 451 -19.47 14.19 35.30
CA ASP A 451 -18.69 15.38 34.94
C ASP A 451 -17.43 14.97 34.15
N ILE A 452 -17.51 15.11 32.81
CA ILE A 452 -16.40 14.83 31.88
C ILE A 452 -16.21 16.09 31.03
N GLN A 453 -15.01 16.64 31.05
CA GLN A 453 -14.61 17.72 30.14
C GLN A 453 -14.11 17.13 28.82
N ILE A 454 -14.46 17.75 27.70
CA ILE A 454 -13.92 17.41 26.39
C ILE A 454 -12.95 18.53 25.98
N TRP A 455 -11.67 18.19 25.82
CA TRP A 455 -10.62 19.13 25.42
C TRP A 455 -10.20 18.88 23.97
N SER A 456 -9.84 19.94 23.25
CA SER A 456 -9.19 19.83 21.94
C SER A 456 -7.72 19.43 22.07
N ALA A 457 -7.12 19.00 20.96
CA ALA A 457 -5.67 18.77 20.88
C ALA A 457 -4.87 20.03 21.27
N GLU A 458 -5.28 21.21 20.79
CA GLU A 458 -4.62 22.49 21.10
C GLU A 458 -4.60 22.78 22.60
N GLN A 459 -5.72 22.55 23.30
CA GLN A 459 -5.81 22.75 24.75
C GLN A 459 -4.86 21.81 25.52
N LEU A 460 -4.66 20.58 25.03
CA LEU A 460 -3.67 19.68 25.59
C LEU A 460 -2.25 20.20 25.33
N LEU A 461 -1.94 20.62 24.11
CA LEU A 461 -0.60 21.09 23.76
C LEU A 461 -0.22 22.36 24.52
N ASP A 462 -1.16 23.28 24.71
CA ASP A 462 -0.98 24.48 25.52
C ASP A 462 -0.75 24.13 27.00
N ALA A 463 -1.57 23.21 27.55
CA ALA A 463 -1.38 22.72 28.90
C ALA A 463 0.00 22.06 29.08
N LEU A 464 0.48 21.31 28.09
CA LEU A 464 1.79 20.64 28.09
C LEU A 464 2.97 21.57 27.77
N GLY A 465 2.73 22.82 27.37
CA GLY A 465 3.79 23.76 26.97
C GLY A 465 4.50 23.36 25.67
N LEU A 466 3.81 22.63 24.78
CA LEU A 466 4.34 22.10 23.52
C LEU A 466 3.98 22.95 22.29
N ASN A 467 3.40 24.14 22.49
CA ASN A 467 3.18 25.11 21.42
C ASN A 467 4.51 25.78 21.05
N GLU A 468 5.09 25.39 19.91
CA GLU A 468 6.15 26.17 19.26
C GLU A 468 5.56 27.51 18.76
N GLN A 469 5.72 28.58 19.53
CA GLN A 469 5.90 29.90 18.92
C GLN A 469 7.41 30.16 18.83
N PRO A 470 7.95 30.52 17.66
CA PRO A 470 9.34 30.94 17.59
C PRO A 470 9.54 32.20 18.44
N PRO A 471 10.64 32.32 19.21
CA PRO A 471 11.14 33.62 19.57
C PRO A 471 11.68 34.25 18.28
N PHE A 472 10.83 35.07 17.66
CA PHE A 472 11.08 35.96 16.51
C PHE A 472 11.15 35.30 15.13
#